data_AF-A0A837I398-F1
#
_entry.id   AF-A0A837I398-F1
#
_cell.length_a   1.000
_cell.length_b   1.000
_cell.length_c   1.000
_cell.angle_alpha   90.00
_cell.angle_beta   90.00
_cell.angle_gamma   90.00
#
_symmetry.space_group_name_H-M   'P 1'
#
loop_
_entity.id
_entity.type
_entity.pdbx_description
1 polymer ?
#
loop_
_entity_poly.entity_id
_entity_poly.type
_entity_poly.pdbx_seq_one_letter_code
_entity_poly.pdbx_strand_id
1 'polypeptide(L)'
;MLITIKTKEEIEILKQGGRILADVLEEISGLTKIGISTGFLNQRAREMILAGGAEPSFEGYRSNFSAKPYPSAICASPNEVVVHGVPSEEVILKDGDILKLDIGVKYKNLFTDAAVTISIGKITDEQNKLINATKRAPPFTKSRMCRITARKARDRF
;
A
#
# COMPACT_ATOMS: atom_id res chain seq x y z
N MET A 1 23.65 3.96 -10.35
CA MET A 1 22.21 3.62 -10.36
C MET A 1 21.65 4.05 -11.71
N LEU A 2 21.14 3.13 -12.51
CA LEU A 2 20.58 3.42 -13.85
C LEU A 2 19.06 3.54 -13.74
N ILE A 3 18.49 4.62 -14.27
CA ILE A 3 17.04 4.75 -14.41
C ILE A 3 16.65 4.07 -15.72
N THR A 4 15.86 3.00 -15.63
CA THR A 4 15.40 2.25 -16.81
C THR A 4 14.24 2.97 -17.48
N ILE A 5 14.42 3.38 -18.74
CA ILE A 5 13.32 3.89 -19.58
C ILE A 5 12.43 2.70 -19.97
N LYS A 6 11.13 2.81 -19.66
CA LYS A 6 10.15 1.74 -19.95
C LYS A 6 9.77 1.71 -21.42
N THR A 7 9.55 0.52 -21.96
CA THR A 7 8.96 0.37 -23.30
C THR A 7 7.47 0.71 -23.29
N LYS A 8 6.86 0.88 -24.47
CA LYS A 8 5.41 1.13 -24.57
C LYS A 8 4.61 -0.03 -23.97
N GLU A 9 5.05 -1.26 -24.19
CA GLU A 9 4.42 -2.48 -23.68
C GLU A 9 4.52 -2.53 -22.15
N GLU A 10 5.67 -2.19 -21.58
CA GLU A 10 5.85 -2.10 -20.13
C GLU A 10 4.95 -1.02 -19.51
N ILE A 11 4.77 0.12 -20.19
CA ILE A 11 3.86 1.18 -19.75
C ILE A 11 2.41 0.68 -19.74
N GLU A 12 1.97 -0.07 -20.75
CA GLU A 12 0.61 -0.64 -20.77
C GLU A 12 0.40 -1.70 -19.68
N ILE A 13 1.41 -2.53 -19.39
CA ILE A 13 1.38 -3.47 -18.27
C ILE A 13 1.26 -2.71 -16.94
N LEU A 14 2.02 -1.63 -16.76
CA LEU A 14 1.96 -0.79 -15.56
C LEU A 14 0.61 -0.12 -15.39
N LYS A 15 -0.03 0.33 -16.49
CA LYS A 15 -1.41 0.84 -16.43
C LYS A 15 -2.40 -0.21 -15.98
N GLN A 16 -2.25 -1.45 -16.45
CA GLN A 16 -3.13 -2.57 -16.03
C GLN A 16 -2.90 -2.94 -14.55
N GLY A 17 -1.64 -3.12 -14.14
CA GLY A 17 -1.29 -3.38 -12.74
C GLY A 17 -1.76 -2.25 -11.82
N GLY A 18 -1.65 -1.01 -12.30
CA GLY A 18 -2.12 0.15 -11.58
C GLY A 18 -3.64 0.23 -11.41
N ARG A 19 -4.43 -0.24 -12.39
CA ARG A 19 -5.89 -0.36 -12.23
C ARG A 19 -6.24 -1.36 -11.14
N ILE A 20 -5.61 -2.54 -11.16
CA ILE A 20 -5.80 -3.56 -10.12
C ILE A 20 -5.46 -2.98 -8.74
N LEU A 21 -4.32 -2.30 -8.61
CA LEU A 21 -3.93 -1.63 -7.36
C LEU A 21 -4.94 -0.58 -6.92
N ALA A 22 -5.45 0.25 -7.84
CA ALA A 22 -6.42 1.29 -7.51
C ALA A 22 -7.74 0.69 -6.99
N ASP A 23 -8.24 -0.35 -7.66
CA ASP A 23 -9.48 -1.05 -7.26
C ASP A 23 -9.33 -1.68 -5.87
N VAL A 24 -8.17 -2.30 -5.60
CA VAL A 24 -7.86 -2.86 -4.27
C VAL A 24 -7.76 -1.75 -3.22
N LEU A 25 -7.03 -0.67 -3.51
CA LEU A 25 -6.84 0.43 -2.56
C LEU A 25 -8.17 1.09 -2.21
N GLU A 26 -9.06 1.27 -3.19
CA GLU A 26 -10.39 1.85 -2.99
C GLU A 26 -11.26 0.97 -2.08
N GLU A 27 -11.38 -0.33 -2.39
CA GLU A 27 -12.15 -1.27 -1.58
C GLU A 27 -11.63 -1.33 -0.14
N ILE A 28 -10.32 -1.54 0.03
CA ILE A 28 -9.73 -1.70 1.36
C ILE A 28 -9.85 -0.40 2.16
N SER A 29 -9.75 0.75 1.50
CA SER A 29 -10.01 2.04 2.15
C SER A 29 -11.47 2.16 2.61
N GLY A 30 -12.43 1.71 1.80
CA GLY A 30 -13.85 1.71 2.16
C GLY A 30 -14.21 0.73 3.28
N LEU A 31 -13.48 -0.38 3.40
CA LEU A 31 -13.64 -1.34 4.49
C LEU A 31 -12.95 -0.92 5.79
N THR A 32 -12.02 0.03 5.74
CA THR A 32 -11.25 0.49 6.90
C THR A 32 -12.13 1.34 7.82
N LYS A 33 -12.67 0.72 8.88
CA LYS A 33 -13.55 1.37 9.87
C LYS A 33 -13.41 0.73 11.26
N ILE A 34 -14.04 1.36 12.25
CA ILE A 34 -14.06 0.90 13.64
C ILE A 34 -14.52 -0.57 13.71
N GLY A 35 -13.81 -1.39 14.49
CA GLY A 35 -14.13 -2.79 14.73
C GLY A 35 -13.58 -3.77 13.69
N ILE A 36 -12.94 -3.28 12.62
CA ILE A 36 -12.31 -4.14 11.62
C ILE A 36 -10.88 -4.49 12.05
N SER A 37 -10.49 -5.75 11.91
CA SER A 37 -9.10 -6.17 12.14
C SER A 37 -8.22 -5.82 10.94
N THR A 38 -6.95 -5.50 11.19
CA THR A 38 -6.00 -5.31 10.09
C THR A 38 -5.75 -6.63 9.33
N GLY A 39 -5.86 -7.78 10.01
CA GLY A 39 -5.80 -9.12 9.40
C GLY A 39 -6.89 -9.34 8.35
N PHE A 40 -8.13 -8.94 8.65
CA PHE A 40 -9.25 -8.98 7.68
C PHE A 40 -8.96 -8.13 6.44
N LEU A 41 -8.46 -6.91 6.62
CA LEU A 41 -8.09 -6.03 5.50
C LEU A 41 -7.01 -6.69 4.62
N ASN A 42 -6.01 -7.32 5.23
CA ASN A 42 -4.96 -8.05 4.53
C ASN A 42 -5.51 -9.24 3.73
N GLN A 43 -6.39 -10.05 4.33
CA GLN A 43 -7.00 -11.19 3.65
C GLN A 43 -7.81 -10.73 2.44
N ARG A 44 -8.67 -9.72 2.62
CA ARG A 44 -9.48 -9.17 1.53
C ARG A 44 -8.63 -8.60 0.41
N ALA A 45 -7.57 -7.86 0.75
CA ALA A 45 -6.65 -7.29 -0.23
C ALA A 45 -5.97 -8.39 -1.06
N ARG A 46 -5.48 -9.43 -0.39
CA ARG A 46 -4.85 -10.58 -1.03
C ARG A 46 -5.78 -11.28 -2.02
N GLU A 47 -7.02 -11.54 -1.63
CA GLU A 47 -8.03 -12.16 -2.49
C GLU A 47 -8.30 -11.34 -3.75
N MET A 48 -8.45 -10.01 -3.61
CA MET A 48 -8.68 -9.12 -4.74
C MET A 48 -7.48 -9.04 -5.69
N ILE A 49 -6.26 -8.96 -5.16
CA ILE A 49 -5.03 -8.92 -5.96
C ILE A 49 -4.93 -10.20 -6.82
N LEU A 50 -5.19 -11.37 -6.20
CA LEU A 50 -5.18 -12.65 -6.89
C LEU A 50 -6.31 -12.75 -7.93
N ALA A 51 -7.52 -12.28 -7.60
CA ALA A 51 -8.65 -12.24 -8.52
C ALA A 51 -8.38 -11.34 -9.74
N GLY A 52 -7.59 -10.29 -9.57
CA GLY A 52 -7.10 -9.42 -10.65
C GLY A 52 -6.02 -10.05 -11.53
N GLY A 53 -5.60 -11.29 -11.27
CA GLY A 53 -4.53 -11.96 -12.01
C GLY A 53 -3.14 -11.42 -11.69
N ALA A 54 -2.96 -10.84 -10.50
CA ALA A 54 -1.71 -10.29 -10.03
C ALA A 54 -1.25 -10.97 -8.72
N GLU A 55 -0.04 -10.66 -8.28
CA GLU A 55 0.55 -11.18 -7.05
C GLU A 55 0.75 -10.04 -6.03
N PRO A 56 0.53 -10.27 -4.72
CA PRO A 56 0.87 -9.27 -3.70
C PRO A 56 2.39 -9.12 -3.62
N SER A 57 2.91 -7.94 -3.95
CA SER A 57 4.36 -7.79 -4.14
C SER A 57 5.17 -7.78 -2.84
N PHE A 58 4.51 -7.53 -1.71
CA PHE A 58 5.15 -7.50 -0.40
C PHE A 58 5.22 -8.87 0.25
N GLU A 59 4.27 -9.77 -0.06
CA GLU A 59 4.20 -11.10 0.54
C GLU A 59 5.42 -11.93 0.10
N GLY A 60 6.21 -12.38 1.09
CA GLY A 60 7.47 -13.08 0.84
C GLY A 60 8.63 -12.19 0.41
N TYR A 61 8.47 -10.86 0.38
CA TYR A 61 9.57 -9.95 0.04
C TYR A 61 10.67 -10.01 1.12
N ARG A 62 11.93 -10.21 0.69
CA ARG A 62 13.09 -10.28 1.59
C ARG A 62 14.16 -9.28 1.17
N SER A 63 14.40 -8.28 2.01
CA SER A 63 15.55 -7.39 1.86
C SER A 63 16.82 -8.02 2.44
N ASN A 64 17.98 -7.56 1.98
CA ASN A 64 19.29 -8.01 2.49
C ASN A 64 19.48 -7.70 3.99
N PHE A 65 18.69 -6.78 4.53
CA PHE A 65 18.77 -6.32 5.92
C PHE A 65 17.77 -7.03 6.83
N SER A 66 16.87 -7.86 6.28
CA SER A 66 15.86 -8.58 7.06
C SER A 66 16.21 -10.05 7.22
N ALA A 67 16.17 -10.53 8.46
CA ALA A 67 16.33 -11.95 8.78
C ALA A 67 15.21 -12.81 8.18
N LYS A 68 13.97 -12.27 8.13
CA LYS A 68 12.78 -12.98 7.65
C LYS A 68 12.11 -12.23 6.49
N PRO A 69 11.50 -12.94 5.53
CA PRO A 69 10.62 -12.33 4.54
C PRO A 69 9.43 -11.63 5.19
N TYR A 70 8.92 -10.58 4.56
CA TYR A 70 7.70 -9.92 4.97
C TYR A 70 6.50 -10.87 4.77
N PRO A 71 5.63 -11.07 5.77
CA PRO A 71 4.68 -12.20 5.75
C PRO A 71 3.31 -11.88 5.12
N SER A 72 3.03 -10.62 4.77
CA SER A 72 1.67 -10.16 4.48
C SER A 72 1.57 -9.48 3.12
N ALA A 73 0.35 -9.43 2.57
CA ALA A 73 0.07 -8.86 1.26
C ALA A 73 0.08 -7.32 1.27
N ILE A 74 -0.31 -6.72 2.39
CA ILE A 74 -0.32 -5.26 2.61
C ILE A 74 0.49 -4.91 3.85
N CYS A 75 0.93 -3.65 3.94
CA CYS A 75 1.35 -3.09 5.21
C CYS A 75 0.19 -2.32 5.85
N ALA A 76 -0.06 -2.58 7.13
CA ALA A 76 -1.06 -1.88 7.93
C ALA A 76 -0.37 -1.28 9.15
N SER A 77 -0.18 0.04 9.14
CA SER A 77 0.62 0.77 10.14
C SER A 77 -0.28 1.72 10.93
N PRO A 78 -0.87 1.27 12.06
CA PRO A 78 -1.71 2.12 12.90
C PRO A 78 -0.86 3.13 13.68
N ASN A 79 -1.38 4.34 13.83
CA ASN A 79 -0.90 5.36 14.77
C ASN A 79 0.62 5.63 14.70
N GLU A 80 1.38 5.26 15.74
CA GLU A 80 2.81 5.46 15.87
C GLU A 80 3.66 4.59 14.94
N VAL A 81 3.08 3.52 14.37
CA VAL A 81 3.79 2.66 13.43
C VAL A 81 4.09 3.47 12.16
N VAL A 82 5.39 3.67 11.90
CA VAL A 82 5.83 4.57 10.83
C VAL A 82 5.53 3.99 9.45
N VAL A 83 6.03 2.79 9.16
CA VAL A 83 5.84 2.03 7.91
C VAL A 83 5.98 0.52 8.20
N HIS A 84 5.58 -0.32 7.25
CA HIS A 84 5.77 -1.78 7.28
C HIS A 84 5.15 -2.50 8.49
N GLY A 85 4.10 -1.92 9.11
CA GLY A 85 3.32 -2.63 10.12
C GLY A 85 2.74 -3.92 9.55
N VAL A 86 2.90 -5.03 10.28
CA VAL A 86 2.40 -6.35 9.88
C VAL A 86 0.93 -6.46 10.31
N PRO A 87 -0.01 -6.69 9.38
CA PRO A 87 -1.42 -6.93 9.71
C PRO A 87 -1.60 -8.14 10.65
N SER A 88 -2.55 -8.03 11.57
CA SER A 88 -2.91 -9.08 12.54
C SER A 88 -4.41 -9.06 12.84
N GLU A 89 -4.98 -10.24 13.13
CA GLU A 89 -6.35 -10.36 13.63
C GLU A 89 -6.55 -9.74 15.01
N GLU A 90 -5.48 -9.61 15.79
CA GLU A 90 -5.52 -9.03 17.14
C GLU A 90 -5.58 -7.49 17.12
N VAL A 91 -5.16 -6.87 16.02
CA VAL A 91 -5.17 -5.41 15.87
C VAL A 91 -6.51 -4.99 15.29
N ILE A 92 -7.43 -4.65 16.19
CA ILE A 92 -8.76 -4.12 15.88
C ILE A 92 -8.73 -2.59 15.87
N LEU A 93 -9.18 -2.00 14.76
CA LEU A 93 -9.24 -0.55 14.57
C LEU A 93 -10.28 0.08 15.49
N LYS A 94 -9.91 1.20 16.14
CA LYS A 94 -10.73 1.89 17.14
C LYS A 94 -11.06 3.31 16.69
N ASP A 95 -12.06 3.89 17.34
CA ASP A 95 -12.37 5.31 17.15
C ASP A 95 -11.18 6.18 17.54
N GLY A 96 -10.82 7.12 16.67
CA GLY A 96 -9.67 8.00 16.85
C GLY A 96 -8.34 7.47 16.30
N ASP A 97 -8.29 6.25 15.77
CA ASP A 97 -7.10 5.72 15.11
C ASP A 97 -6.85 6.41 13.77
N ILE A 98 -5.58 6.43 13.37
CA ILE A 98 -5.18 6.65 11.98
C ILE A 98 -4.46 5.41 11.47
N LEU A 99 -4.73 5.00 10.24
CA LEU A 99 -4.11 3.84 9.62
C LEU A 99 -3.40 4.23 8.34
N LYS A 100 -2.09 4.00 8.27
CA LYS A 100 -1.35 4.01 7.00
C LYS A 100 -1.46 2.63 6.36
N LEU A 101 -2.12 2.59 5.21
CA LEU A 101 -2.17 1.43 4.33
C LEU A 101 -1.16 1.61 3.21
N ASP A 102 -0.38 0.58 2.94
CA ASP A 102 0.51 0.49 1.79
C ASP A 102 0.25 -0.84 1.08
N ILE A 103 0.01 -0.77 -0.23
CA ILE A 103 -0.35 -1.91 -1.06
C ILE A 103 0.56 -1.94 -2.28
N GLY A 104 1.14 -3.10 -2.54
CA GLY A 104 1.98 -3.36 -3.69
C GLY A 104 1.46 -4.55 -4.48
N VAL A 105 1.44 -4.39 -5.80
CA VAL A 105 0.94 -5.38 -6.76
C VAL A 105 2.03 -5.66 -7.77
N LYS A 106 2.27 -6.94 -8.04
CA LYS A 106 3.11 -7.42 -9.13
C LYS A 106 2.21 -7.99 -10.22
N TYR A 107 2.18 -7.35 -11.37
CA TYR A 107 1.44 -7.80 -12.55
C TYR A 107 2.38 -7.95 -13.74
N LYS A 108 2.43 -9.15 -14.34
CA LYS A 108 3.31 -9.50 -15.46
C LYS A 108 4.77 -9.04 -15.25
N ASN A 109 5.34 -9.31 -14.07
CA ASN A 109 6.71 -8.95 -13.66
C ASN A 109 7.01 -7.44 -13.53
N LEU A 110 5.98 -6.60 -13.52
CA LEU A 110 6.09 -5.19 -13.18
C LEU A 110 5.34 -4.90 -11.88
N PHE A 111 5.84 -3.94 -11.12
CA PHE A 111 5.40 -3.63 -9.78
C PHE A 111 4.73 -2.28 -9.78
N THR A 112 3.62 -2.19 -9.06
CA THR A 112 2.83 -0.99 -8.85
C THR A 112 2.52 -0.89 -7.36
N ASP A 113 2.79 0.25 -6.73
CA ASP A 113 2.51 0.48 -5.31
C ASP A 113 1.81 1.82 -5.04
N ALA A 114 1.04 1.87 -3.95
CA ALA A 114 0.41 3.09 -3.47
C ALA A 114 0.12 2.98 -1.97
N ALA A 115 0.21 4.12 -1.30
CA ALA A 115 -0.09 4.25 0.12
C ALA A 115 -1.07 5.38 0.41
N VAL A 116 -1.90 5.20 1.43
CA VAL A 116 -2.87 6.19 1.92
C VAL A 116 -2.95 6.17 3.44
N THR A 117 -3.17 7.32 4.05
CA THR A 117 -3.51 7.42 5.48
C THR A 117 -5.00 7.68 5.64
N ILE A 118 -5.66 6.80 6.40
CA ILE A 118 -7.11 6.81 6.65
C ILE A 118 -7.35 7.18 8.12
N SER A 119 -8.32 8.05 8.34
CA SER A 119 -8.83 8.40 9.67
C SER A 119 -9.97 7.45 10.03
N ILE A 120 -9.96 6.90 11.24
CA ILE A 120 -10.98 5.97 11.71
C ILE A 120 -11.83 6.68 12.76
N GLY A 121 -13.10 6.92 12.43
CA GLY A 121 -14.01 7.66 13.30
C GLY A 121 -13.56 9.11 13.54
N LYS A 122 -13.62 9.57 14.78
CA LYS A 122 -13.30 10.96 15.16
C LYS A 122 -11.86 11.08 15.63
N ILE A 123 -11.01 11.65 14.78
CA ILE A 123 -9.61 11.95 15.09
C ILE A 123 -9.42 13.36 15.66
N THR A 124 -8.27 13.61 16.30
CA THR A 124 -7.91 14.92 16.85
C THR A 124 -7.52 15.92 15.76
N ASP A 125 -7.55 17.21 16.10
CA ASP A 125 -7.06 18.28 15.21
C ASP A 125 -5.58 18.13 14.88
N GLU A 126 -4.79 17.58 15.80
CA GLU A 126 -3.37 17.31 15.58
C GLU A 126 -3.16 16.19 14.55
N GLN A 127 -3.88 15.07 14.68
CA GLN A 127 -3.86 14.00 13.69
C GLN A 127 -4.35 14.50 12.31
N ASN A 128 -5.38 15.35 12.29
CA ASN A 128 -5.86 16.00 11.05
C ASN A 128 -4.78 16.89 10.43
N LYS A 129 -4.09 17.70 11.23
CA LYS A 129 -2.96 18.53 10.77
C LYS A 129 -1.83 17.67 10.20
N LEU A 130 -1.48 16.58 10.87
CA LEU A 130 -0.46 15.63 10.40
C LEU A 130 -0.84 15.04 9.04
N ILE A 131 -2.03 14.46 8.91
CA ILE A 131 -2.51 13.88 7.65
C ILE A 131 -2.52 14.92 6.54
N ASN A 132 -3.02 16.13 6.81
CA ASN A 132 -3.08 17.20 5.82
C ASN A 132 -1.71 17.76 5.46
N ALA A 133 -0.76 17.78 6.39
CA ALA A 133 0.63 18.13 6.10
C ALA A 133 1.27 17.09 5.19
N THR A 134 1.12 15.78 5.49
CA THR A 134 1.64 14.69 4.66
C THR A 134 1.01 14.67 3.26
N LYS A 135 -0.30 14.90 3.13
CA LYS A 135 -0.98 14.99 1.83
C LYS A 135 -0.51 16.17 0.98
N ARG A 136 -0.20 17.31 1.62
CA ARG A 136 0.28 18.53 0.95
C ARG A 136 1.78 18.51 0.69
N ALA A 137 2.54 17.70 1.41
CA ALA A 137 3.97 17.54 1.17
C ALA A 137 4.16 17.06 -0.27
N PRO A 138 4.88 17.82 -1.11
CA PRO A 138 5.17 17.35 -2.46
C PRO A 138 6.01 16.08 -2.33
N PRO A 139 5.65 14.97 -3.00
CA PRO A 139 6.62 13.91 -3.19
C PRO A 139 7.86 14.54 -3.83
N PHE A 140 9.06 14.05 -3.48
CA PHE A 140 10.37 14.57 -3.97
C PHE A 140 10.48 14.59 -5.52
N THR A 141 9.43 14.18 -6.23
CA THR A 141 9.17 14.35 -7.65
C THR A 141 7.75 14.93 -7.85
N LYS A 142 7.63 16.17 -8.32
CA LYS A 142 6.38 16.91 -8.57
C LYS A 142 5.31 16.10 -9.34
N SER A 143 4.24 15.60 -8.69
CA SER A 143 2.85 15.62 -9.22
C SER A 143 1.84 15.16 -8.16
N ARG A 144 0.62 15.69 -8.26
CA ARG A 144 -0.51 15.53 -7.33
C ARG A 144 -0.96 14.07 -7.17
N MET A 145 -1.22 13.70 -5.92
CA MET A 145 -2.18 12.72 -5.38
C MET A 145 -2.32 11.37 -6.11
N CYS A 146 -1.92 10.29 -5.44
CA CYS A 146 -1.91 8.89 -5.91
C CYS A 146 -0.98 8.65 -7.10
N ARG A 147 0.31 8.53 -6.83
CA ARG A 147 1.22 7.89 -7.80
C ARG A 147 1.28 6.41 -7.50
N ILE A 148 0.80 5.65 -8.47
CA ILE A 148 1.19 4.27 -8.64
C ILE A 148 2.66 4.28 -9.04
N THR A 149 3.59 3.93 -8.14
CA THR A 149 5.00 3.89 -8.53
C THR A 149 5.32 2.57 -9.21
N ALA A 150 6.04 2.66 -10.32
CA ALA A 150 6.16 1.59 -11.28
C ALA A 150 7.60 1.07 -11.37
N ARG A 151 7.86 -0.18 -11.01
CA ARG A 151 9.23 -0.76 -11.05
C ARG A 151 9.29 -2.08 -11.81
N LYS A 152 10.48 -2.44 -12.32
CA LYS A 152 10.70 -3.73 -13.00
C LYS A 152 11.23 -4.74 -11.99
N ALA A 153 10.88 -6.02 -12.10
CA ALA A 153 11.28 -7.09 -11.17
C ALA A 153 12.78 -7.21 -10.87
N ARG A 154 13.66 -6.66 -11.71
CA ARG A 154 15.11 -6.73 -11.52
C ARG A 154 15.64 -5.66 -10.57
N ASP A 155 14.82 -4.66 -10.26
CA ASP A 155 15.16 -3.59 -9.32
C ASP A 155 14.83 -4.11 -7.91
N ARG A 156 15.82 -4.70 -7.21
CA ARG A 156 15.67 -5.08 -5.78
C ARG A 156 15.30 -3.82 -4.98
N PHE A 157 14.40 -3.91 -3.97
CA PHE A 157 14.17 -2.78 -3.06
C PHE A 157 15.38 -2.57 -2.15
#